data_AF-W4UT01-F1
#
_entry.id   AF-W4UT01-F1
#
_cell.length_a   1.000
_cell.length_b   1.000
_cell.length_c   1.000
_cell.angle_alpha   90.00
_cell.angle_beta   90.00
_cell.angle_gamma   90.00
#
_symmetry.space_group_name_H-M   'P 1'
#
loop_
_entity.id
_entity.type
_entity.pdbx_description
1 polymer ?
#
loop_
_entity_poly.entity_id
_entity_poly.type
_entity_poly.pdbx_seq_one_letter_code
_entity_poly.pdbx_strand_id
1 'polypeptide(L)'
;MNWASGGAKEYNTELCKRGADALGQALALTESTNRYELANFSEYNDLFLLHNSSGKLPGVKESIFMENIKDYAGRWRWNMINDFRPQSIESSGIKVFPTANYVNYYGMQNGYPINDMTKADTESGYDPTHPWKNRDPRLYKTIMFDGMKWKSTGGAGGTVELFTKGRESGEVNPKKGCFTGYMNSKFCPQLMNTTDGYKENNIMILSLMRLADVYLMYAEATAVGYNGPKNKATTYSLTAEEALNKIRKRAGVEPVLDRFLGNTADFLSELRRERAVELSFESFRFMDLRRWMLLTKDPYTLKTKIEFDRANPSDYNYDVPEANAIKNLREVVLFERKYTDRHYWYPLPKKDVSMYEGFYQNPGW
;
A
#
# COMPACT_ATOMS: atom_id res chain seq x y z
N MET A 1 11.43 -13.28 13.17
CA MET A 1 12.67 -12.90 13.89
C MET A 1 12.33 -12.72 15.36
N ASN A 2 13.25 -13.04 16.27
CA ASN A 2 13.01 -12.91 17.70
C ASN A 2 14.23 -12.30 18.40
N TRP A 3 14.70 -11.15 17.91
CA TRP A 3 15.97 -10.57 18.33
C TRP A 3 16.04 -10.32 19.85
N ALA A 4 14.97 -9.80 20.46
CA ALA A 4 14.98 -9.44 21.88
C ALA A 4 15.03 -10.66 22.83
N SER A 5 14.49 -11.82 22.44
CA SER A 5 14.50 -13.01 23.31
C SER A 5 15.32 -14.19 22.78
N GLY A 6 15.72 -14.18 21.51
CA GLY A 6 16.49 -15.23 20.85
C GLY A 6 17.78 -14.76 20.17
N GLY A 7 18.15 -13.48 20.28
CA GLY A 7 19.42 -12.93 19.80
C GLY A 7 19.59 -12.79 18.28
N ALA A 8 18.76 -13.45 17.47
CA ALA A 8 18.85 -13.43 16.00
C ALA A 8 17.96 -12.35 15.37
N LYS A 9 18.58 -11.50 14.54
CA LYS A 9 17.89 -10.55 13.63
C LYS A 9 17.49 -11.19 12.30
N GLU A 10 17.89 -12.44 12.06
CA GLU A 10 17.55 -13.17 10.84
C GLU A 10 16.27 -14.00 10.99
N TYR A 11 15.75 -14.47 9.85
CA TYR A 11 14.66 -15.44 9.84
C TYR A 11 15.07 -16.73 10.55
N ASN A 12 14.09 -17.35 11.22
CA ASN A 12 14.24 -18.72 11.70
C ASN A 12 13.69 -19.65 10.62
N THR A 13 14.58 -20.35 9.92
CA THR A 13 14.24 -21.21 8.79
C THR A 13 13.22 -22.28 9.15
N GLU A 14 13.33 -22.90 10.33
CA GLU A 14 12.41 -23.95 10.77
C GLU A 14 11.01 -23.41 11.05
N LEU A 15 10.89 -22.25 11.70
CA LEU A 15 9.59 -21.60 11.89
C LEU A 15 8.99 -21.14 10.56
N CYS A 16 9.81 -20.68 9.62
CA CYS A 16 9.36 -20.36 8.26
C CYS A 16 8.86 -21.60 7.53
N LYS A 17 9.55 -22.74 7.65
CA LYS A 17 9.10 -24.01 7.05
C LYS A 17 7.75 -24.45 7.60
N ARG A 18 7.59 -24.44 8.94
CA ARG A 18 6.30 -24.70 9.60
C ARG A 18 5.20 -23.73 9.17
N GLY A 19 5.53 -22.44 9.04
CA GLY A 19 4.61 -21.42 8.56
C GLY A 19 4.19 -21.66 7.10
N ALA A 20 5.13 -22.03 6.23
CA ALA A 20 4.88 -22.37 4.84
C ALA A 20 3.94 -23.57 4.71
N ASP A 21 4.16 -24.63 5.50
CA ASP A 21 3.29 -25.81 5.47
C ASP A 21 1.87 -25.50 5.97
N ALA A 22 1.74 -24.70 7.05
CA ALA A 22 0.44 -24.29 7.58
C ALA A 22 -0.34 -23.39 6.60
N LEU A 23 0.33 -22.42 5.99
CA LEU A 23 -0.26 -21.54 4.98
C LEU A 23 -0.61 -22.34 3.71
N GLY A 24 0.22 -23.30 3.33
CA GLY A 24 -0.05 -24.21 2.22
C GLY A 24 -1.32 -25.04 2.43
N GLN A 25 -1.53 -25.57 3.64
CA GLN A 25 -2.77 -26.25 4.00
C GLN A 25 -3.99 -25.31 3.92
N ALA A 26 -3.86 -24.06 4.39
CA ALA A 26 -4.93 -23.09 4.32
C ALA A 26 -5.30 -22.72 2.87
N LEU A 27 -4.31 -22.60 1.98
CA LEU A 27 -4.53 -22.36 0.55
C LEU A 27 -5.18 -23.58 -0.13
N ALA A 28 -4.69 -24.80 0.14
CA ALA A 28 -5.29 -26.03 -0.37
C ALA A 28 -6.75 -26.21 0.09
N LEU A 29 -7.05 -25.87 1.34
CA LEU A 29 -8.41 -25.87 1.87
C LEU A 29 -9.30 -24.83 1.18
N THR A 30 -8.76 -23.64 0.95
CA THR A 30 -9.46 -22.56 0.24
C THR A 30 -9.86 -23.00 -1.17
N GLU A 31 -8.95 -23.65 -1.89
CA GLU A 31 -9.20 -24.14 -3.26
C GLU A 31 -10.17 -25.31 -3.30
N SER A 32 -10.04 -26.28 -2.38
CA SER A 32 -10.93 -27.45 -2.36
C SER A 32 -12.36 -27.13 -1.92
N THR A 33 -12.53 -26.12 -1.07
CA THR A 33 -13.86 -25.69 -0.59
C THR A 33 -14.49 -24.61 -1.46
N ASN A 34 -13.71 -23.95 -2.31
CA ASN A 34 -14.10 -22.76 -3.08
C ASN A 34 -14.72 -21.64 -2.22
N ARG A 35 -14.30 -21.56 -0.95
CA ARG A 35 -14.88 -20.62 0.03
C ARG A 35 -14.34 -19.20 -0.14
N TYR A 36 -13.08 -19.06 -0.52
CA TYR A 36 -12.44 -17.77 -0.80
C TYR A 36 -11.78 -17.79 -2.18
N GLU A 37 -11.81 -16.65 -2.85
CA GLU A 37 -11.17 -16.42 -4.15
C GLU A 37 -10.57 -15.01 -4.19
N LEU A 38 -9.50 -14.83 -4.95
CA LEU A 38 -8.96 -13.49 -5.20
C LEU A 38 -10.02 -12.71 -5.97
N ALA A 39 -10.34 -11.50 -5.49
CA ALA A 39 -11.26 -10.61 -6.17
C ALA A 39 -10.79 -10.34 -7.59
N ASN A 40 -11.72 -10.33 -8.55
CA ASN A 40 -11.45 -9.80 -9.88
C ASN A 40 -10.93 -8.37 -9.75
N PHE A 41 -10.00 -7.98 -10.61
CA PHE A 41 -9.41 -6.64 -10.50
C PHE A 41 -10.41 -5.50 -10.72
N SER A 42 -11.48 -5.76 -11.48
CA SER A 42 -12.61 -4.83 -11.61
C SER A 42 -13.28 -4.52 -10.28
N GLU A 43 -13.28 -5.47 -9.35
CA GLU A 43 -13.88 -5.41 -8.00
C GLU A 43 -12.83 -5.09 -6.92
N TYR A 44 -11.61 -4.67 -7.28
CA TYR A 44 -10.52 -4.48 -6.32
C TYR A 44 -10.85 -3.47 -5.21
N ASN A 45 -11.60 -2.42 -5.51
CA ASN A 45 -12.00 -1.43 -4.50
C ASN A 45 -13.14 -1.96 -3.60
N ASP A 46 -13.97 -2.87 -4.12
CA ASP A 46 -15.08 -3.51 -3.41
C ASP A 46 -14.59 -4.43 -2.27
N LEU A 47 -13.29 -4.75 -2.23
CA LEU A 47 -12.64 -5.39 -1.08
C LEU A 47 -12.77 -4.58 0.21
N PHE A 48 -12.79 -3.25 0.08
CA PHE A 48 -12.72 -2.34 1.23
C PHE A 48 -13.94 -1.45 1.31
N LEU A 49 -14.52 -1.09 0.17
CA LEU A 49 -15.47 -0.01 0.09
C LEU A 49 -16.54 -0.23 -0.96
N LEU A 50 -17.80 0.00 -0.59
CA LEU A 50 -18.91 0.10 -1.53
C LEU A 50 -19.64 1.44 -1.37
N HIS A 51 -20.10 2.01 -2.48
CA HIS A 51 -20.94 3.20 -2.52
C HIS A 51 -22.35 2.84 -3.00
N ASN A 52 -23.39 3.37 -2.34
CA ASN A 52 -24.80 3.08 -2.66
C ASN A 52 -25.08 1.56 -2.77
N SER A 53 -24.53 0.77 -1.84
CA SER A 53 -24.50 -0.68 -1.97
C SER A 53 -25.81 -1.39 -1.62
N SER A 54 -26.84 -0.62 -1.21
CA SER A 54 -28.14 -1.16 -0.74
C SER A 54 -27.98 -2.24 0.34
N GLY A 55 -27.01 -2.06 1.25
CA GLY A 55 -26.74 -2.98 2.35
C GLY A 55 -25.76 -4.11 2.03
N LYS A 56 -25.27 -4.23 0.79
CA LYS A 56 -24.17 -5.15 0.45
C LYS A 56 -22.91 -4.75 1.21
N LEU A 57 -22.22 -5.74 1.78
CA LEU A 57 -20.95 -5.55 2.48
C LEU A 57 -19.77 -5.68 1.49
N PRO A 58 -18.71 -4.85 1.63
CA PRO A 58 -17.45 -5.05 0.93
C PRO A 58 -16.74 -6.33 1.39
N GLY A 59 -15.66 -6.68 0.69
CA GLY A 59 -14.79 -7.83 0.97
C GLY A 59 -14.89 -8.94 -0.08
N VAL A 60 -15.95 -8.89 -0.89
CA VAL A 60 -16.28 -9.89 -1.93
C VAL A 60 -16.07 -11.31 -1.39
N LYS A 61 -15.41 -12.21 -2.12
CA LYS A 61 -15.02 -13.52 -1.62
C LYS A 61 -13.55 -13.62 -1.20
N GLU A 62 -12.86 -12.50 -1.02
CA GLU A 62 -11.43 -12.52 -0.68
C GLU A 62 -11.18 -12.34 0.82
N SER A 63 -12.05 -11.58 1.51
CA SER A 63 -11.91 -11.27 2.92
C SER A 63 -12.17 -12.49 3.81
N ILE A 64 -11.18 -12.83 4.65
CA ILE A 64 -11.24 -13.99 5.55
C ILE A 64 -11.64 -13.55 6.95
N PHE A 65 -10.94 -12.55 7.50
CA PHE A 65 -11.27 -11.91 8.77
C PHE A 65 -11.53 -10.44 8.55
N MET A 66 -12.66 -9.95 9.03
CA MET A 66 -13.10 -8.57 8.92
C MET A 66 -13.37 -7.99 10.30
N GLU A 67 -13.35 -6.67 10.41
CA GLU A 67 -13.81 -6.00 11.63
C GLU A 67 -15.28 -6.33 11.94
N ASN A 68 -15.65 -6.31 13.23
CA ASN A 68 -17.03 -6.52 13.65
C ASN A 68 -17.90 -5.33 13.24
N ILE A 69 -19.06 -5.61 12.66
CA ILE A 69 -20.01 -4.62 12.12
C ILE A 69 -21.16 -4.46 13.12
N LYS A 70 -20.94 -3.67 14.18
CA LYS A 70 -22.00 -3.33 15.14
C LYS A 70 -22.96 -2.28 14.59
N ASP A 71 -22.43 -1.28 13.86
CA ASP A 71 -23.20 -0.22 13.20
C ASP A 71 -22.77 -0.11 11.74
N TYR A 72 -23.70 -0.42 10.82
CA TYR A 72 -23.42 -0.50 9.38
C TYR A 72 -23.55 0.86 8.68
N ALA A 73 -24.51 1.70 9.11
CA ALA A 73 -24.85 2.94 8.42
C ALA A 73 -23.92 4.09 8.82
N GLY A 74 -23.27 4.73 7.84
CA GLY A 74 -22.48 5.94 8.05
C GLY A 74 -21.15 5.75 8.80
N ARG A 75 -20.74 4.51 9.07
CA ARG A 75 -19.47 4.17 9.71
C ARG A 75 -18.30 4.69 8.89
N TRP A 76 -17.30 5.26 9.57
CA TRP A 76 -16.08 5.84 8.99
C TRP A 76 -16.25 7.00 8.00
N ARG A 77 -17.48 7.33 7.55
CA ARG A 77 -17.76 8.38 6.56
C ARG A 77 -16.99 9.68 6.81
N TRP A 78 -17.03 10.15 8.06
CA TRP A 78 -16.33 11.37 8.47
C TRP A 78 -14.81 11.24 8.36
N ASN A 79 -14.23 10.15 8.87
CA ASN A 79 -12.78 9.91 8.78
C ASN A 79 -12.30 9.77 7.34
N MET A 80 -13.04 9.06 6.49
CA MET A 80 -12.64 8.78 5.12
C MET A 80 -12.38 10.07 4.34
N ILE A 81 -13.31 11.04 4.37
CA ILE A 81 -13.12 12.29 3.63
C ILE A 81 -12.23 13.28 4.39
N ASN A 82 -12.40 13.41 5.71
CA ASN A 82 -11.69 14.44 6.50
C ASN A 82 -10.21 14.12 6.71
N ASP A 83 -9.83 12.85 6.72
CA ASP A 83 -8.43 12.46 6.90
C ASP A 83 -7.70 12.38 5.55
N PHE A 84 -8.37 12.04 4.44
CA PHE A 84 -7.73 11.76 3.14
C PHE A 84 -7.98 12.81 2.04
N ARG A 85 -8.69 13.92 2.31
CA ARG A 85 -8.87 15.04 1.37
C ARG A 85 -8.37 16.37 1.96
N PRO A 86 -7.88 17.29 1.11
CA PRO A 86 -7.54 18.65 1.52
C PRO A 86 -8.77 19.51 1.73
N GLN A 87 -8.58 20.66 2.37
CA GLN A 87 -9.67 21.60 2.69
C GLN A 87 -10.44 22.12 1.46
N SER A 88 -9.79 22.18 0.29
CA SER A 88 -10.43 22.61 -0.95
C SER A 88 -11.47 21.63 -1.49
N ILE A 89 -11.43 20.36 -1.06
CA ILE A 89 -12.39 19.31 -1.45
C ILE A 89 -13.40 19.03 -0.32
N GLU A 90 -12.95 19.10 0.94
CA GLU A 90 -13.77 18.92 2.13
C GLU A 90 -13.35 19.94 3.18
N SER A 91 -14.26 20.82 3.59
CA SER A 91 -14.00 21.93 4.53
C SER A 91 -13.23 21.54 5.80
N SER A 92 -13.42 20.30 6.26
CA SER A 92 -12.81 19.71 7.45
C SER A 92 -11.71 18.69 7.14
N GLY A 93 -11.15 18.71 5.92
CA GLY A 93 -10.08 17.86 5.40
C GLY A 93 -8.68 18.32 5.85
N ILE A 94 -7.83 17.41 6.40
CA ILE A 94 -6.65 17.85 7.18
C ILE A 94 -5.37 16.98 7.11
N LYS A 95 -5.35 15.64 6.90
CA LYS A 95 -4.34 14.84 7.68
C LYS A 95 -3.39 13.87 6.98
N VAL A 96 -3.81 13.05 6.03
CA VAL A 96 -3.07 11.82 5.67
C VAL A 96 -2.89 11.69 4.16
N PHE A 97 -1.65 11.87 3.71
CA PHE A 97 -1.27 11.77 2.31
C PHE A 97 -0.20 10.70 2.11
N PRO A 98 -0.31 9.83 1.07
CA PRO A 98 0.75 8.91 0.69
C PRO A 98 2.07 9.65 0.41
N THR A 99 3.19 9.15 0.93
CA THR A 99 4.51 9.72 0.64
C THR A 99 5.00 9.25 -0.73
N ALA A 100 5.77 10.09 -1.42
CA ALA A 100 6.23 9.81 -2.79
C ALA A 100 7.04 8.51 -2.87
N ASN A 101 7.96 8.28 -1.93
CA ASN A 101 8.73 7.04 -1.87
C ASN A 101 7.88 5.79 -1.61
N TYR A 102 6.70 5.92 -1.00
CA TYR A 102 5.77 4.81 -0.90
C TYR A 102 5.05 4.57 -2.23
N VAL A 103 4.65 5.64 -2.92
CA VAL A 103 4.03 5.57 -4.25
C VAL A 103 5.01 4.98 -5.28
N ASN A 104 6.32 5.18 -5.11
CA ASN A 104 7.34 4.56 -5.97
C ASN A 104 7.39 3.03 -5.85
N TYR A 105 6.85 2.43 -4.79
CA TYR A 105 6.71 0.97 -4.74
C TYR A 105 5.73 0.43 -5.77
N TYR A 106 4.76 1.22 -6.23
CA TYR A 106 3.92 0.86 -7.38
C TYR A 106 4.79 0.98 -8.63
N GLY A 107 5.41 -0.12 -9.07
CA GLY A 107 6.32 -0.12 -10.20
C GLY A 107 5.63 0.18 -11.53
N MET A 108 6.21 -0.34 -12.59
CA MET A 108 5.66 -0.33 -13.94
C MET A 108 4.75 -1.55 -14.16
N GLN A 109 3.80 -1.45 -15.08
CA GLN A 109 2.85 -2.53 -15.41
C GLN A 109 3.58 -3.79 -15.92
N ASN A 110 4.70 -3.60 -16.61
CA ASN A 110 5.59 -4.67 -17.07
C ASN A 110 6.41 -5.33 -15.95
N GLY A 111 6.10 -5.03 -14.68
CA GLY A 111 6.66 -5.69 -13.52
C GLY A 111 7.98 -5.12 -13.00
N TYR A 112 8.55 -4.12 -13.67
CA TYR A 112 9.78 -3.47 -13.24
C TYR A 112 9.54 -2.51 -12.06
N PRO A 113 10.43 -2.49 -11.04
CA PRO A 113 10.41 -1.46 -10.01
C PRO A 113 10.88 -0.12 -10.56
N ILE A 114 10.55 0.97 -9.87
CA ILE A 114 11.11 2.30 -10.14
C ILE A 114 12.20 2.56 -9.11
N ASN A 115 13.44 2.67 -9.59
CA ASN A 115 14.61 2.89 -8.73
C ASN A 115 14.82 4.38 -8.39
N ASP A 116 14.57 5.26 -9.36
CA ASP A 116 14.69 6.72 -9.21
C ASP A 116 13.61 7.39 -10.05
N MET A 117 12.63 8.00 -9.40
CA MET A 117 11.49 8.61 -10.11
C MET A 117 11.86 9.90 -10.86
N THR A 118 13.07 10.43 -10.65
CA THR A 118 13.50 11.68 -11.31
C THR A 118 14.27 11.41 -12.60
N LYS A 119 14.53 10.15 -12.94
CA LYS A 119 15.32 9.75 -14.11
C LYS A 119 14.53 8.83 -15.02
N ALA A 120 14.73 8.98 -16.32
CA ALA A 120 14.23 8.02 -17.29
C ALA A 120 14.95 6.68 -17.11
N ASP A 121 14.23 5.59 -17.32
CA ASP A 121 14.77 4.23 -17.28
C ASP A 121 14.29 3.46 -18.51
N THR A 122 15.24 3.14 -19.39
CA THR A 122 14.99 2.44 -20.65
C THR A 122 14.53 1.01 -20.43
N GLU A 123 14.99 0.33 -19.37
CA GLU A 123 14.67 -1.08 -19.13
C GLU A 123 13.20 -1.23 -18.72
N SER A 124 12.74 -0.38 -17.80
CA SER A 124 11.36 -0.37 -17.34
C SER A 124 10.41 0.42 -18.25
N GLY A 125 10.93 1.30 -19.09
CA GLY A 125 10.15 2.25 -19.89
C GLY A 125 9.60 3.43 -19.08
N TYR A 126 10.12 3.66 -17.87
CA TYR A 126 9.71 4.79 -17.03
C TYR A 126 10.23 6.12 -17.59
N ASP A 127 9.37 7.12 -17.63
CA ASP A 127 9.65 8.47 -18.11
C ASP A 127 9.22 9.51 -17.06
N PRO A 128 10.14 10.30 -16.48
CA PRO A 128 9.81 11.31 -15.47
C PRO A 128 8.98 12.48 -16.03
N THR A 129 8.88 12.64 -17.36
CA THR A 129 7.97 13.60 -17.97
C THR A 129 6.53 13.09 -18.03
N HIS A 130 6.31 11.78 -17.88
CA HIS A 130 5.01 11.12 -17.80
C HIS A 130 4.97 10.11 -16.63
N PRO A 131 5.18 10.56 -15.38
CA PRO A 131 5.54 9.69 -14.27
C PRO A 131 4.44 8.70 -13.85
N TRP A 132 3.20 8.92 -14.29
CA TRP A 132 2.06 8.08 -13.97
C TRP A 132 1.63 7.15 -15.10
N LYS A 133 2.27 7.21 -16.27
CA LYS A 133 1.93 6.37 -17.42
C LYS A 133 2.46 4.94 -17.24
N ASN A 134 1.68 3.94 -17.66
CA ASN A 134 2.05 2.52 -17.66
C ASN A 134 2.55 1.98 -16.30
N ARG A 135 2.00 2.52 -15.20
CA ARG A 135 2.32 2.09 -13.85
C ARG A 135 1.54 0.84 -13.47
N ASP A 136 1.92 0.21 -12.37
CA ASP A 136 1.15 -0.87 -11.73
C ASP A 136 -0.34 -0.46 -11.65
N PRO A 137 -1.28 -1.26 -12.20
CA PRO A 137 -2.69 -0.87 -12.26
C PRO A 137 -3.33 -0.57 -10.90
N ARG A 138 -2.78 -1.11 -9.80
CA ARG A 138 -3.25 -0.80 -8.43
C ARG A 138 -2.99 0.65 -8.04
N LEU A 139 -2.04 1.35 -8.68
CA LEU A 139 -1.80 2.77 -8.46
C LEU A 139 -3.09 3.56 -8.71
N TYR A 140 -3.73 3.34 -9.86
CA TYR A 140 -4.94 4.06 -10.28
C TYR A 140 -6.19 3.73 -9.45
N LYS A 141 -6.14 2.64 -8.67
CA LYS A 141 -7.21 2.23 -7.74
C LYS A 141 -7.02 2.79 -6.33
N THR A 142 -5.78 3.10 -5.93
CA THR A 142 -5.42 3.35 -4.52
C THR A 142 -4.80 4.72 -4.24
N ILE A 143 -4.29 5.39 -5.26
CA ILE A 143 -3.67 6.71 -5.19
C ILE A 143 -4.38 7.67 -6.15
N MET A 144 -4.55 8.93 -5.73
CA MET A 144 -4.86 10.04 -6.63
C MET A 144 -3.60 10.87 -6.87
N PHE A 145 -3.34 11.19 -8.14
CA PHE A 145 -2.28 12.09 -8.60
C PHE A 145 -2.89 13.24 -9.42
N ASP A 146 -2.04 14.16 -9.88
CA ASP A 146 -2.45 15.39 -10.55
C ASP A 146 -3.38 15.15 -11.74
N GLY A 147 -4.43 15.98 -11.85
CA GLY A 147 -5.42 15.91 -12.92
C GLY A 147 -6.50 14.84 -12.78
N MET A 148 -6.42 13.93 -11.79
CA MET A 148 -7.53 13.02 -11.54
C MET A 148 -8.77 13.79 -11.09
N LYS A 149 -9.93 13.41 -11.64
CA LYS A 149 -11.23 13.97 -11.24
C LYS A 149 -11.52 13.69 -9.78
N TRP A 150 -11.95 14.69 -9.03
CA TRP A 150 -12.53 14.51 -7.68
C TRP A 150 -14.01 14.88 -7.63
N LYS A 151 -14.51 15.53 -8.68
CA LYS A 151 -15.94 15.74 -8.96
C LYS A 151 -16.41 14.90 -10.14
N SER A 152 -17.71 14.58 -10.16
CA SER A 152 -18.33 13.84 -11.27
C SER A 152 -18.32 14.64 -12.58
N THR A 153 -18.28 15.98 -12.48
CA THR A 153 -18.25 16.89 -13.62
C THR A 153 -17.07 17.87 -13.53
N GLY A 154 -16.53 18.24 -14.69
CA GLY A 154 -15.58 19.34 -14.83
C GLY A 154 -14.18 18.95 -15.30
N GLY A 155 -13.56 19.86 -16.06
CA GLY A 155 -12.14 19.87 -16.40
C GLY A 155 -11.34 20.60 -15.32
N ALA A 156 -10.81 21.79 -15.62
CA ALA A 156 -10.24 22.68 -14.61
C ALA A 156 -11.27 22.97 -13.50
N GLY A 157 -10.89 22.84 -12.22
CA GLY A 157 -11.81 23.03 -11.08
C GLY A 157 -12.63 21.79 -10.66
N GLY A 158 -12.63 20.72 -11.46
CA GLY A 158 -13.19 19.40 -11.11
C GLY A 158 -12.12 18.30 -10.92
N THR A 159 -10.86 18.64 -11.18
CA THR A 159 -9.70 17.76 -11.06
C THR A 159 -8.73 18.25 -9.99
N VAL A 160 -7.94 17.33 -9.42
CA VAL A 160 -6.96 17.68 -8.39
C VAL A 160 -5.79 18.42 -9.02
N GLU A 161 -5.37 19.51 -8.39
CA GLU A 161 -4.26 20.35 -8.83
C GLU A 161 -3.12 20.26 -7.80
N LEU A 162 -2.25 19.27 -7.99
CA LEU A 162 -1.18 18.89 -7.08
C LEU A 162 0.21 19.37 -7.53
N PHE A 163 0.31 19.96 -8.72
CA PHE A 163 1.52 20.64 -9.19
C PHE A 163 1.90 21.81 -8.27
N THR A 164 3.13 22.31 -8.41
CA THR A 164 3.65 23.46 -7.66
C THR A 164 2.72 24.68 -7.81
N LYS A 165 2.28 25.24 -6.68
CA LYS A 165 1.24 26.30 -6.61
C LYS A 165 -0.16 25.91 -7.14
N GLY A 166 -0.41 24.63 -7.38
CA GLY A 166 -1.74 24.11 -7.70
C GLY A 166 -2.71 24.25 -6.52
N ARG A 167 -4.01 24.36 -6.80
CA ARG A 167 -5.04 24.68 -5.80
C ARG A 167 -5.05 23.74 -4.59
N GLU A 168 -4.86 22.44 -4.80
CA GLU A 168 -4.85 21.43 -3.73
C GLU A 168 -3.47 21.27 -3.06
N SER A 169 -2.43 21.95 -3.54
CA SER A 169 -1.07 21.79 -3.03
C SER A 169 -0.87 22.39 -1.63
N GLY A 170 0.03 21.78 -0.88
CA GLY A 170 0.50 22.29 0.41
C GLY A 170 1.27 23.61 0.30
N GLU A 171 1.73 24.00 -0.89
CA GLU A 171 2.34 25.32 -1.10
C GLU A 171 1.29 26.44 -1.05
N VAL A 172 0.11 26.22 -1.63
CA VAL A 172 -1.01 27.18 -1.60
C VAL A 172 -1.64 27.24 -0.22
N ASN A 173 -1.79 26.09 0.45
CA ASN A 173 -2.29 26.02 1.82
C ASN A 173 -1.40 25.15 2.71
N PRO A 174 -0.38 25.72 3.37
CA PRO A 174 0.58 24.96 4.21
C PRO A 174 -0.05 24.22 5.38
N LYS A 175 -1.26 24.61 5.80
CA LYS A 175 -1.95 23.99 6.94
C LYS A 175 -2.90 22.88 6.53
N LYS A 176 -3.45 22.91 5.31
CA LYS A 176 -4.58 22.05 4.89
C LYS A 176 -4.54 21.54 3.45
N GLY A 177 -3.49 21.88 2.70
CA GLY A 177 -3.24 21.35 1.35
C GLY A 177 -2.50 20.01 1.38
N CYS A 178 -2.52 19.33 0.24
CA CYS A 178 -1.75 18.11 0.02
C CYS A 178 -0.26 18.43 -0.10
N PHE A 179 0.54 17.99 0.87
CA PHE A 179 1.97 18.32 0.95
C PHE A 179 2.89 17.23 0.40
N THR A 180 2.37 16.10 -0.10
CA THR A 180 3.19 15.00 -0.65
C THR A 180 3.14 14.89 -2.17
N GLY A 181 2.16 15.53 -2.82
CA GLY A 181 1.87 15.37 -4.26
C GLY A 181 0.95 14.19 -4.59
N TYR A 182 0.38 13.51 -3.59
CA TYR A 182 -0.51 12.37 -3.76
C TYR A 182 -1.63 12.35 -2.72
N MET A 183 -2.83 11.86 -3.08
CA MET A 183 -3.91 11.59 -2.12
C MET A 183 -4.25 10.10 -2.08
N ASN A 184 -4.85 9.63 -0.99
CA ASN A 184 -5.30 8.24 -0.87
C ASN A 184 -6.67 8.07 -1.54
N SER A 185 -6.83 7.08 -2.43
CA SER A 185 -8.15 6.68 -2.97
C SER A 185 -8.63 5.30 -2.52
N LYS A 186 -7.80 4.53 -1.81
CA LYS A 186 -8.13 3.17 -1.35
C LYS A 186 -9.25 3.16 -0.31
N PHE A 187 -9.21 4.07 0.66
CA PHE A 187 -10.22 4.17 1.73
C PHE A 187 -11.08 5.44 1.64
N CYS A 188 -10.87 6.24 0.61
CA CYS A 188 -11.68 7.41 0.31
C CYS A 188 -11.91 7.41 -1.20
N PRO A 189 -13.11 7.11 -1.71
CA PRO A 189 -13.39 7.01 -3.13
C PRO A 189 -12.95 8.27 -3.84
N GLN A 190 -12.43 8.12 -5.05
CA GLN A 190 -11.93 9.25 -5.85
C GLN A 190 -12.93 10.42 -5.91
N LEU A 191 -14.21 10.13 -6.10
CA LEU A 191 -15.28 11.13 -6.21
C LEU A 191 -15.91 11.54 -4.88
N MET A 192 -15.42 11.04 -3.73
CA MET A 192 -15.96 11.42 -2.42
C MET A 192 -15.64 12.89 -2.14
N ASN A 193 -16.67 13.74 -2.22
CA ASN A 193 -16.59 15.19 -2.11
C ASN A 193 -17.90 15.79 -1.53
N THR A 194 -17.89 17.08 -1.17
CA THR A 194 -19.06 17.80 -0.62
C THR A 194 -19.93 18.51 -1.66
N THR A 195 -19.57 18.46 -2.94
CA THR A 195 -20.25 19.13 -4.06
C THR A 195 -21.31 18.25 -4.72
N ASP A 196 -21.00 16.98 -4.94
CA ASP A 196 -21.77 16.08 -5.81
C ASP A 196 -22.58 15.02 -5.04
N GLY A 197 -22.66 15.11 -3.71
CA GLY A 197 -23.38 14.16 -2.86
C GLY A 197 -22.70 12.81 -2.62
N TYR A 198 -21.54 12.55 -3.24
CA TYR A 198 -20.77 11.30 -3.10
C TYR A 198 -20.18 11.06 -1.70
N LYS A 199 -20.25 12.02 -0.79
CA LYS A 199 -19.88 11.84 0.62
C LYS A 199 -20.77 10.83 1.33
N GLU A 200 -22.04 10.73 0.95
CA GLU A 200 -23.01 9.86 1.60
C GLU A 200 -22.96 8.41 1.08
N ASN A 201 -23.56 7.48 1.83
CA ASN A 201 -23.76 6.08 1.41
C ASN A 201 -22.49 5.29 1.05
N ASN A 202 -21.36 5.63 1.67
CA ASN A 202 -20.13 4.85 1.57
C ASN A 202 -20.01 3.90 2.77
N ILE A 203 -19.81 2.63 2.49
CA ILE A 203 -19.61 1.58 3.49
C ILE A 203 -18.19 1.07 3.33
N MET A 204 -17.36 1.32 4.34
CA MET A 204 -15.99 0.83 4.39
C MET A 204 -15.86 -0.20 5.50
N ILE A 205 -15.20 -1.33 5.19
CA ILE A 205 -14.85 -2.37 6.15
C ILE A 205 -13.42 -2.80 5.89
N LEU A 206 -12.59 -2.73 6.92
CA LEU A 206 -11.22 -3.20 6.81
C LEU A 206 -11.16 -4.73 6.96
N SER A 207 -10.51 -5.37 6.00
CA SER A 207 -10.10 -6.77 6.13
C SER A 207 -8.87 -6.86 7.03
N LEU A 208 -8.99 -7.60 8.13
CA LEU A 208 -7.87 -7.94 9.02
C LEU A 208 -6.99 -9.05 8.43
N MET A 209 -7.58 -9.91 7.60
CA MET A 209 -6.87 -10.90 6.79
C MET A 209 -7.70 -11.18 5.54
N ARG A 210 -7.03 -11.26 4.38
CA ARG A 210 -7.65 -11.62 3.10
C ARG A 210 -6.74 -12.55 2.32
N LEU A 211 -7.28 -13.24 1.33
CA LEU A 211 -6.56 -14.30 0.63
C LEU A 211 -5.22 -13.84 0.01
N ALA A 212 -5.12 -12.61 -0.49
CA ALA A 212 -3.83 -12.10 -0.99
C ALA A 212 -2.73 -12.06 0.09
N ASP A 213 -3.07 -11.73 1.33
CA ASP A 213 -2.13 -11.76 2.45
C ASP A 213 -1.62 -13.19 2.70
N VAL A 214 -2.51 -14.19 2.62
CA VAL A 214 -2.16 -15.61 2.78
C VAL A 214 -1.18 -16.06 1.70
N TYR A 215 -1.40 -15.71 0.42
CA TYR A 215 -0.45 -16.00 -0.66
C TYR A 215 0.91 -15.33 -0.44
N LEU A 216 0.93 -14.06 -0.01
CA LEU A 216 2.18 -13.32 0.22
C LEU A 216 2.95 -13.86 1.43
N MET A 217 2.25 -14.20 2.52
CA MET A 217 2.85 -14.88 3.67
C MET A 217 3.38 -16.26 3.27
N TYR A 218 2.65 -17.01 2.44
CA TYR A 218 3.09 -18.32 1.94
C TYR A 218 4.35 -18.19 1.10
N ALA A 219 4.39 -17.24 0.17
CA ALA A 219 5.55 -17.00 -0.68
C ALA A 219 6.79 -16.63 0.16
N GLU A 220 6.64 -15.75 1.16
CA GLU A 220 7.73 -15.35 2.05
C GLU A 220 8.24 -16.53 2.89
N ALA A 221 7.33 -17.25 3.54
CA ALA A 221 7.66 -18.38 4.40
C ALA A 221 8.29 -19.53 3.60
N THR A 222 7.80 -19.79 2.39
CA THR A 222 8.32 -20.84 1.51
C THR A 222 9.71 -20.49 0.98
N ALA A 223 9.93 -19.27 0.49
CA ALA A 223 11.24 -18.87 -0.03
C ALA A 223 12.36 -18.99 1.03
N VAL A 224 12.03 -18.76 2.30
CA VAL A 224 12.97 -18.94 3.42
C VAL A 224 13.04 -20.40 3.88
N GLY A 225 11.90 -21.00 4.23
CA GLY A 225 11.83 -22.33 4.85
C GLY A 225 12.19 -23.49 3.93
N TYR A 226 12.00 -23.30 2.62
CA TYR A 226 12.31 -24.26 1.56
C TYR A 226 13.44 -23.77 0.64
N ASN A 227 14.21 -22.78 1.07
CA ASN A 227 15.47 -22.36 0.44
C ASN A 227 15.36 -21.97 -1.05
N GLY A 228 14.48 -21.03 -1.38
CA GLY A 228 14.49 -20.37 -2.68
C GLY A 228 13.11 -20.14 -3.30
N PRO A 229 13.01 -19.22 -4.28
CA PRO A 229 11.73 -18.83 -4.89
C PRO A 229 11.10 -19.92 -5.75
N LYS A 230 11.92 -20.81 -6.32
CA LYS A 230 11.50 -21.94 -7.18
C LYS A 230 11.08 -23.18 -6.37
N ASN A 231 11.13 -23.12 -5.04
CA ASN A 231 10.71 -24.21 -4.16
C ASN A 231 9.29 -23.99 -3.63
N LYS A 232 8.67 -25.08 -3.16
CA LYS A 232 7.31 -25.11 -2.62
C LYS A 232 7.26 -25.83 -1.27
N ALA A 233 6.23 -25.51 -0.48
CA ALA A 233 5.92 -26.27 0.71
C ALA A 233 5.42 -27.69 0.35
N THR A 234 5.50 -28.61 1.30
CA THR A 234 5.05 -30.00 1.08
C THR A 234 3.52 -30.11 0.96
N THR A 235 2.80 -29.13 1.48
CA THR A 235 1.34 -29.13 1.64
C THR A 235 0.60 -28.36 0.54
N TYR A 236 1.31 -27.77 -0.42
CA TYR A 236 0.69 -26.95 -1.46
C TYR A 236 1.43 -27.04 -2.80
N SER A 237 0.72 -26.78 -3.89
CA SER A 237 1.21 -27.05 -5.24
C SER A 237 2.13 -25.96 -5.78
N LEU A 238 1.92 -24.71 -5.38
CA LEU A 238 2.63 -23.55 -5.90
C LEU A 238 3.99 -23.34 -5.21
N THR A 239 4.98 -22.97 -6.01
CA THR A 239 6.24 -22.39 -5.53
C THR A 239 6.03 -21.00 -4.92
N ALA A 240 7.03 -20.50 -4.21
CA ALA A 240 6.98 -19.14 -3.67
C ALA A 240 6.81 -18.08 -4.78
N GLU A 241 7.50 -18.24 -5.91
CA GLU A 241 7.34 -17.39 -7.08
C GLU A 241 5.93 -17.46 -7.68
N GLU A 242 5.39 -18.65 -7.89
CA GLU A 242 4.06 -18.81 -8.47
C GLU A 242 2.96 -18.20 -7.59
N ALA A 243 3.12 -18.32 -6.26
CA ALA A 243 2.24 -17.67 -5.30
C ALA A 243 2.32 -16.13 -5.37
N LEU A 244 3.51 -15.56 -5.54
CA LEU A 244 3.70 -14.13 -5.78
C LEU A 244 3.05 -13.69 -7.12
N ASN A 245 3.30 -14.46 -8.17
CA ASN A 245 2.79 -14.19 -9.52
C ASN A 245 1.26 -14.32 -9.60
N LYS A 246 0.60 -15.11 -8.74
CA LYS A 246 -0.86 -15.12 -8.61
C LYS A 246 -1.41 -13.72 -8.26
N ILE A 247 -0.74 -12.99 -7.35
CA ILE A 247 -1.15 -11.64 -6.95
C ILE A 247 -0.92 -10.65 -8.09
N ARG A 248 0.25 -10.71 -8.72
CA ARG A 248 0.63 -9.83 -9.84
C ARG A 248 -0.30 -10.02 -11.04
N LYS A 249 -0.56 -11.27 -11.41
CA LYS A 249 -1.51 -11.63 -12.48
C LYS A 249 -2.90 -11.09 -12.19
N ARG A 250 -3.42 -11.23 -10.97
CA ARG A 250 -4.72 -10.64 -10.60
C ARG A 250 -4.70 -9.14 -10.85
N ALA A 251 -3.63 -8.44 -10.48
CA ALA A 251 -3.51 -7.00 -10.62
C ALA A 251 -3.23 -6.52 -12.06
N GLY A 252 -3.04 -7.41 -13.03
CA GLY A 252 -2.65 -7.05 -14.39
C GLY A 252 -1.20 -6.55 -14.49
N VAL A 253 -0.32 -7.06 -13.61
CA VAL A 253 1.12 -6.80 -13.60
C VAL A 253 1.84 -8.05 -14.10
N GLU A 254 2.84 -7.86 -14.96
CA GLU A 254 3.67 -8.96 -15.46
C GLU A 254 4.37 -9.73 -14.32
N PRO A 255 4.74 -11.00 -14.53
CA PRO A 255 5.45 -11.81 -13.55
C PRO A 255 6.69 -11.13 -12.94
N VAL A 256 7.13 -11.62 -11.78
CA VAL A 256 8.40 -11.21 -11.19
C VAL A 256 9.55 -11.48 -12.18
N LEU A 257 10.48 -10.54 -12.29
CA LEU A 257 11.62 -10.62 -13.19
C LEU A 257 12.61 -11.70 -12.74
N ASP A 258 13.24 -12.37 -13.71
CA ASP A 258 14.23 -13.43 -13.46
C ASP A 258 15.39 -12.99 -12.56
N ARG A 259 15.77 -11.71 -12.62
CA ARG A 259 16.83 -11.14 -11.75
C ARG A 259 16.52 -11.26 -10.25
N PHE A 260 15.26 -11.43 -9.86
CA PHE A 260 14.86 -11.63 -8.47
C PHE A 260 14.73 -13.11 -8.09
N LEU A 261 14.97 -14.04 -9.01
CA LEU A 261 14.72 -15.47 -8.81
C LEU A 261 15.99 -16.28 -8.52
N GLY A 262 17.17 -15.65 -8.60
CA GLY A 262 18.45 -16.32 -8.40
C GLY A 262 18.71 -16.78 -6.97
N ASN A 263 18.19 -16.07 -5.97
CA ASN A 263 18.34 -16.43 -4.56
C ASN A 263 17.19 -15.86 -3.69
N THR A 264 17.09 -16.34 -2.44
CA THR A 264 16.06 -15.90 -1.50
C THR A 264 16.16 -14.42 -1.14
N ALA A 265 17.36 -13.83 -1.05
CA ALA A 265 17.50 -12.43 -0.65
C ALA A 265 16.93 -11.48 -1.71
N ASP A 266 17.26 -11.70 -2.98
CA ASP A 266 16.77 -10.91 -4.11
C ASP A 266 15.25 -11.09 -4.25
N PHE A 267 14.75 -12.32 -4.14
CA PHE A 267 13.32 -12.59 -4.16
C PHE A 267 12.57 -11.87 -3.04
N LEU A 268 13.12 -11.90 -1.81
CA LEU A 268 12.52 -11.21 -0.67
C LEU A 268 12.52 -9.69 -0.86
N SER A 269 13.50 -9.12 -1.56
CA SER A 269 13.49 -7.68 -1.85
C SER A 269 12.25 -7.27 -2.65
N GLU A 270 11.90 -8.05 -3.68
CA GLU A 270 10.76 -7.82 -4.55
C GLU A 270 9.44 -8.24 -3.89
N LEU A 271 9.41 -9.36 -3.16
CA LEU A 271 8.24 -9.77 -2.38
C LEU A 271 7.84 -8.70 -1.35
N ARG A 272 8.81 -8.05 -0.70
CA ARG A 272 8.56 -6.94 0.25
C ARG A 272 7.98 -5.71 -0.44
N ARG A 273 8.35 -5.45 -1.70
CA ARG A 273 7.75 -4.40 -2.54
C ARG A 273 6.32 -4.78 -2.90
N GLU A 274 6.10 -5.98 -3.43
CA GLU A 274 4.77 -6.48 -3.80
C GLU A 274 3.80 -6.46 -2.62
N ARG A 275 4.27 -6.90 -1.44
CA ARG A 275 3.49 -6.82 -0.19
C ARG A 275 3.15 -5.39 0.21
N ALA A 276 4.04 -4.43 -0.02
CA ALA A 276 3.77 -3.01 0.24
C ALA A 276 2.68 -2.44 -0.68
N VAL A 277 2.67 -2.85 -1.95
CA VAL A 277 1.69 -2.42 -2.94
C VAL A 277 0.34 -3.05 -2.67
N GLU A 278 0.31 -4.39 -2.59
CA GLU A 278 -0.92 -5.16 -2.44
C GLU A 278 -1.64 -4.79 -1.16
N LEU A 279 -0.93 -4.78 -0.02
CA LEU A 279 -1.48 -4.50 1.31
C LEU A 279 -1.34 -3.03 1.72
N SER A 280 -1.22 -2.14 0.75
CA SER A 280 -1.09 -0.69 0.96
C SER A 280 -2.17 -0.16 1.90
N PHE A 281 -1.75 0.59 2.92
CA PHE A 281 -2.62 1.24 3.91
C PHE A 281 -3.44 0.30 4.82
N GLU A 282 -3.38 -1.02 4.65
CA GLU A 282 -4.12 -2.01 5.45
C GLU A 282 -3.45 -2.32 6.81
N SER A 283 -2.73 -1.37 7.40
CA SER A 283 -2.03 -1.49 8.70
C SER A 283 -0.90 -2.52 8.81
N PHE A 284 -0.50 -3.19 7.72
CA PHE A 284 0.59 -4.19 7.76
C PHE A 284 2.00 -3.60 7.77
N ARG A 285 2.24 -2.49 7.05
CA ARG A 285 3.61 -2.02 6.74
C ARG A 285 4.47 -1.78 7.98
N PHE A 286 3.89 -1.23 9.05
CA PHE A 286 4.63 -0.97 10.28
C PHE A 286 5.08 -2.28 10.95
N MET A 287 4.20 -3.28 11.00
CA MET A 287 4.52 -4.59 11.56
C MET A 287 5.50 -5.36 10.68
N ASP A 288 5.35 -5.26 9.35
CA ASP A 288 6.27 -5.84 8.37
C ASP A 288 7.70 -5.28 8.54
N LEU A 289 7.87 -3.96 8.60
CA LEU A 289 9.19 -3.36 8.81
C LEU A 289 9.80 -3.72 10.17
N ARG A 290 8.97 -3.89 11.22
CA ARG A 290 9.43 -4.35 12.52
C ARG A 290 9.92 -5.79 12.48
N ARG A 291 9.10 -6.71 11.96
CA ARG A 291 9.43 -8.14 11.89
C ARG A 291 10.53 -8.47 10.89
N TRP A 292 10.85 -7.55 9.98
CA TRP A 292 11.98 -7.64 9.06
C TRP A 292 13.25 -6.96 9.56
N MET A 293 13.22 -6.32 10.73
CA MET A 293 14.34 -5.49 11.23
C MET A 293 14.73 -4.36 10.26
N LEU A 294 13.76 -3.79 9.54
CA LEU A 294 13.94 -2.72 8.56
C LEU A 294 13.40 -1.35 9.02
N LEU A 295 12.68 -1.29 10.16
CA LEU A 295 12.08 -0.05 10.67
C LEU A 295 13.06 1.12 10.83
N THR A 296 14.32 0.84 11.17
CA THR A 296 15.39 1.83 11.42
C THR A 296 16.34 2.00 10.23
N LYS A 297 16.04 1.39 9.07
CA LYS A 297 16.94 1.33 7.92
C LYS A 297 16.49 2.27 6.81
N ASP A 298 17.47 2.87 6.14
CA ASP A 298 17.27 3.49 4.84
C ASP A 298 16.80 2.43 3.81
N PRO A 299 15.90 2.77 2.87
CA PRO A 299 15.18 4.04 2.70
C PRO A 299 13.87 4.14 3.51
N TYR A 300 13.57 3.18 4.39
CA TYR A 300 12.28 3.10 5.08
C TYR A 300 12.08 4.21 6.13
N THR A 301 13.15 4.78 6.66
CA THR A 301 13.12 5.94 7.58
C THR A 301 12.80 7.25 6.86
N LEU A 302 13.17 7.38 5.59
CA LEU A 302 12.91 8.56 4.77
C LEU A 302 11.43 8.67 4.40
N LYS A 303 10.93 9.90 4.34
CA LYS A 303 9.60 10.23 3.86
C LYS A 303 9.74 11.39 2.88
N THR A 304 9.28 11.20 1.66
CA THR A 304 9.47 12.13 0.56
C THR A 304 8.14 12.67 0.03
N LYS A 305 8.22 13.78 -0.69
CA LYS A 305 7.17 14.36 -1.53
C LYS A 305 7.68 14.53 -2.96
N ILE A 306 6.77 14.76 -3.90
CA ILE A 306 7.13 15.30 -5.22
C ILE A 306 6.79 16.77 -5.35
N GLU A 307 7.57 17.44 -6.20
CA GLU A 307 7.28 18.77 -6.73
C GLU A 307 7.47 18.73 -8.25
N PHE A 308 6.61 19.42 -9.01
CA PHE A 308 6.64 19.45 -10.47
C PHE A 308 5.74 20.57 -11.00
N ASP A 309 5.95 20.93 -12.26
CA ASP A 309 5.10 21.87 -13.01
C ASP A 309 4.32 21.12 -14.09
N ARG A 310 3.11 21.59 -14.43
CA ARG A 310 2.41 21.11 -15.64
C ARG A 310 3.14 21.60 -16.89
N ALA A 311 3.34 20.73 -17.88
CA ALA A 311 4.11 21.09 -19.07
C ALA A 311 3.42 22.13 -19.96
N ASN A 312 2.12 21.93 -20.23
CA ASN A 312 1.25 22.88 -20.93
C ASN A 312 -0.21 22.74 -20.44
N PRO A 313 -0.76 23.71 -19.70
CA PRO A 313 -2.16 23.65 -19.25
C PRO A 313 -3.21 23.67 -20.37
N SER A 314 -2.89 24.17 -21.58
CA SER A 314 -3.86 24.23 -22.68
C SER A 314 -4.15 22.88 -23.31
N ASP A 315 -3.21 21.94 -23.23
CA ASP A 315 -3.28 20.63 -23.88
C ASP A 315 -3.59 19.52 -22.87
N TYR A 316 -4.05 19.90 -21.68
CA TYR A 316 -4.29 18.98 -20.57
C TYR A 316 -5.48 18.06 -20.87
N ASN A 317 -5.22 16.76 -20.95
CA ASN A 317 -6.26 15.76 -21.14
C ASN A 317 -6.82 15.33 -19.77
N TYR A 318 -8.03 15.77 -19.46
CA TYR A 318 -8.71 15.45 -18.19
C TYR A 318 -9.31 14.04 -18.15
N ASP A 319 -9.43 13.36 -19.29
CA ASP A 319 -9.95 12.00 -19.37
C ASP A 319 -8.86 10.94 -19.24
N VAL A 320 -7.61 11.30 -19.55
CA VAL A 320 -6.43 10.43 -19.44
C VAL A 320 -5.31 11.15 -18.67
N PRO A 321 -5.52 11.44 -17.38
CA PRO A 321 -4.61 12.29 -16.60
C PRO A 321 -3.18 11.75 -16.52
N GLU A 322 -3.00 10.42 -16.55
CA GLU A 322 -1.72 9.74 -16.51
C GLU A 322 -0.85 9.96 -17.76
N ALA A 323 -1.45 10.38 -18.87
CA ALA A 323 -0.76 10.66 -20.13
C ALA A 323 -0.30 12.11 -20.25
N ASN A 324 -0.64 12.99 -19.29
CA ASN A 324 -0.23 14.39 -19.34
C ASN A 324 1.25 14.55 -19.02
N ALA A 325 1.90 15.41 -19.79
CA ALA A 325 3.29 15.76 -19.59
C ALA A 325 3.47 16.72 -18.39
N ILE A 326 4.53 16.50 -17.63
CA ILE A 326 5.00 17.40 -16.57
C ILE A 326 6.43 17.88 -16.85
N LYS A 327 6.87 18.88 -16.10
CA LYS A 327 8.23 19.42 -16.11
C LYS A 327 8.77 19.51 -14.69
N ASN A 328 10.09 19.59 -14.58
CA ASN A 328 10.79 19.90 -13.34
C ASN A 328 10.43 18.95 -12.17
N LEU A 329 10.19 17.67 -12.47
CA LEU A 329 9.91 16.67 -11.44
C LEU A 329 11.09 16.55 -10.48
N ARG A 330 10.83 16.75 -9.19
CA ARG A 330 11.78 16.58 -8.10
C ARG A 330 11.18 15.69 -7.03
N GLU A 331 11.97 14.77 -6.49
CA GLU A 331 11.68 14.10 -5.23
C GLU A 331 12.40 14.83 -4.09
N VAL A 332 11.66 15.24 -3.07
CA VAL A 332 12.18 16.04 -1.95
C VAL A 332 11.94 15.31 -0.64
N VAL A 333 12.97 15.21 0.20
CA VAL A 333 12.83 14.66 1.56
C VAL A 333 12.00 15.60 2.42
N LEU A 334 10.87 15.11 2.93
CA LEU A 334 10.06 15.83 3.92
C LEU A 334 10.70 15.75 5.30
N PHE A 335 11.03 14.53 5.73
CA PHE A 335 11.72 14.25 6.97
C PHE A 335 12.27 12.83 6.98
N GLU A 336 13.18 12.59 7.91
CA GLU A 336 13.67 11.26 8.25
C GLU A 336 13.20 10.88 9.66
N ARG A 337 12.60 9.70 9.80
CA ARG A 337 12.22 9.16 11.10
C ARG A 337 13.47 8.75 11.88
N LYS A 338 13.69 9.38 13.04
CA LYS A 338 14.79 9.08 13.95
C LYS A 338 14.48 7.88 14.86
N TYR A 339 14.20 6.74 14.25
CA TYR A 339 14.00 5.48 14.98
C TYR A 339 15.34 4.81 15.28
N THR A 340 15.52 4.46 16.54
CA THR A 340 16.56 3.55 17.06
C THR A 340 15.99 2.17 17.38
N ASP A 341 16.86 1.24 17.76
CA ASP A 341 16.49 -0.16 18.05
C ASP A 341 15.41 -0.32 19.15
N ARG A 342 15.23 0.64 20.07
CA ARG A 342 14.14 0.58 21.05
C ARG A 342 12.74 0.60 20.40
N HIS A 343 12.60 1.23 19.23
CA HIS A 343 11.30 1.41 18.57
C HIS A 343 10.81 0.15 17.84
N TYR A 344 11.58 -0.95 17.85
CA TYR A 344 11.04 -2.27 17.53
C TYR A 344 10.03 -2.77 18.56
N TRP A 345 10.01 -2.19 19.77
CA TRP A 345 9.11 -2.52 20.86
C TRP A 345 8.37 -1.28 21.35
N TYR A 346 7.16 -1.46 21.87
CA TYR A 346 6.46 -0.40 22.58
C TYR A 346 6.90 -0.35 24.04
N PRO A 347 7.01 0.84 24.66
CA PRO A 347 7.21 0.90 26.10
C PRO A 347 6.01 0.28 26.83
N LEU A 348 6.29 -0.55 27.82
CA LEU A 348 5.30 -1.00 28.78
C LEU A 348 4.99 0.16 29.76
N PRO A 349 3.74 0.32 30.23
CA PRO A 349 3.41 1.34 31.21
C PRO A 349 4.29 1.20 32.46
N LYS A 350 4.87 2.30 32.94
CA LYS A 350 5.80 2.30 34.09
C LYS A 350 5.21 1.64 35.33
N LYS A 351 3.93 1.91 35.60
CA LYS A 351 3.21 1.34 36.74
C LYS A 351 3.20 -0.18 36.71
N ASP A 352 3.18 -0.80 35.53
CA ASP A 352 3.08 -2.25 35.38
C ASP A 352 4.45 -2.90 35.65
N VAL A 353 5.53 -2.35 35.07
CA VAL A 353 6.91 -2.83 35.29
C VAL A 353 7.45 -2.56 36.70
N SER A 354 6.81 -1.68 37.46
CA SER A 354 7.11 -1.46 38.88
C SER A 354 6.29 -2.34 39.84
N MET A 355 5.35 -3.17 39.35
CA MET A 355 4.48 -3.96 40.24
C MET A 355 5.20 -5.13 40.91
N TYR A 356 6.22 -5.72 40.27
CA TYR A 356 6.91 -6.89 40.77
C TYR A 356 8.35 -6.97 40.27
N GLU A 357 9.26 -7.39 41.15
CA GLU A 357 10.69 -7.63 40.88
C GLU A 357 10.84 -8.83 39.93
N GLY A 358 10.79 -8.57 38.62
CA GLY A 358 10.89 -9.60 37.57
C GLY A 358 10.13 -9.26 36.29
N PHE A 359 9.24 -8.27 36.32
CA PHE A 359 8.56 -7.77 35.12
C PHE A 359 9.30 -6.56 34.53
N TYR A 360 10.32 -6.83 33.73
CA TYR A 360 11.19 -5.79 33.17
C TYR A 360 10.57 -5.04 31.99
N GLN A 361 11.09 -3.84 31.75
CA GLN A 361 10.76 -3.03 30.58
C GLN A 361 11.31 -3.65 29.28
N ASN A 362 10.66 -3.34 28.16
CA ASN A 362 11.17 -3.67 26.83
C ASN A 362 12.53 -2.99 26.56
N PRO A 363 13.41 -3.58 25.74
CA PRO A 363 14.77 -3.07 25.54
C PRO A 363 14.81 -1.60 25.10
N GLY A 364 15.55 -0.79 25.87
CA GLY A 364 15.84 0.62 25.58
C GLY A 364 14.76 1.63 25.99
N TRP A 365 13.72 1.20 26.72
CA TRP A 365 12.63 2.07 27.24
C TRP A 365 12.70 2.34 28.73
#